data_AF-A0A954EYM5-F1
#
_entry.id   AF-A0A954EYM5-F1
#
_cell.length_a   1.000
_cell.length_b   1.000
_cell.length_c   1.000
_cell.angle_alpha   90.00
_cell.angle_beta   90.00
_cell.angle_gamma   90.00
#
_symmetry.space_group_name_H-M   'P 1'
#
loop_
_entity.id
_entity.type
_entity.pdbx_description
1 polymer ?
#
loop_
_entity_poly.entity_id
_entity_poly.type
_entity_poly.pdbx_seq_one_letter_code
_entity_poly.pdbx_strand_id
1 'polypeptide(L)'
;MRQLEEVFCDVMGLRLFSEAYLHAFAYLLSPALPGERSPLYPTVSRRAEILKRVSHQLSVQVPEDYTKLFDNQPDSMNRQTKLYSQIADDVVAKTEISVSEKAIEFADSKSVPTRQVSNVQKAVQAFEMVMPANANLPITDLVNAGWICEHTPSLWSSVPQIDISDRSRVLHDLVLKSLEVSEYCERIES
;
A
#
# COMPACT_ATOMS: atom_id res chain seq x y z
N MET A 1 -13.80 18.33 -4.02
CA MET A 1 -12.35 18.34 -4.36
C MET A 1 -11.54 17.48 -3.40
N ARG A 2 -11.49 17.76 -2.09
CA ARG A 2 -10.71 16.94 -1.12
C ARG A 2 -10.92 15.43 -1.19
N GLN A 3 -12.16 14.95 -1.36
CA GLN A 3 -12.39 13.52 -1.51
C GLN A 3 -11.75 12.90 -2.77
N LEU A 4 -11.68 13.67 -3.87
CA LEU A 4 -11.01 13.23 -5.10
C LEU A 4 -9.48 13.32 -4.98
N GLU A 5 -8.98 14.29 -4.22
CA GLU A 5 -7.56 14.37 -3.88
C GLU A 5 -7.12 13.12 -3.09
N GLU A 6 -7.95 12.66 -2.16
CA GLU A 6 -7.69 11.41 -1.44
C GLU A 6 -7.66 10.19 -2.38
N VAL A 7 -8.62 10.09 -3.31
CA VAL A 7 -8.62 9.02 -4.33
C VAL A 7 -7.38 9.09 -5.21
N PHE A 8 -6.96 10.28 -5.63
CA PHE A 8 -5.73 10.47 -6.39
C PHE A 8 -4.51 9.99 -5.59
N CYS A 9 -4.41 10.38 -4.32
CA CYS A 9 -3.32 9.95 -3.42
C CYS A 9 -3.30 8.44 -3.22
N ASP A 10 -4.47 7.80 -3.05
CA ASP A 10 -4.59 6.35 -2.92
C ASP A 10 -4.07 5.63 -4.17
N VAL A 11 -4.48 6.11 -5.35
CA VAL A 11 -4.04 5.53 -6.63
C VAL A 11 -2.54 5.75 -6.83
N MET A 12 -2.02 6.92 -6.49
CA MET A 12 -0.58 7.19 -6.53
C MET A 12 0.19 6.27 -5.57
N GLY A 13 -0.32 6.05 -4.36
CA GLY A 13 0.26 5.14 -3.38
C GLY A 13 0.30 3.70 -3.88
N LEU A 14 -0.81 3.22 -4.44
CA LEU A 14 -0.88 1.91 -5.08
C LEU A 14 0.05 1.79 -6.29
N ARG A 15 0.16 2.84 -7.11
CA ARG A 15 1.03 2.87 -8.28
C ARG A 15 2.53 2.88 -7.91
N LEU A 16 2.88 3.48 -6.77
CA LEU A 16 4.24 3.56 -6.24
C LEU A 16 4.67 2.30 -5.50
N PHE A 17 3.77 1.72 -4.70
CA PHE A 17 4.13 0.67 -3.74
C PHE A 17 3.38 -0.65 -3.97
N SER A 18 2.49 -0.74 -4.96
CA SER A 18 1.79 -1.97 -5.35
C SER A 18 1.16 -2.70 -4.16
N GLU A 19 1.40 -4.00 -4.00
CA GLU A 19 0.81 -4.83 -2.93
C GLU A 19 1.13 -4.28 -1.53
N ALA A 20 2.33 -3.75 -1.31
CA ALA A 20 2.72 -3.14 -0.04
C ALA A 20 1.80 -2.01 0.40
N TYR A 21 1.28 -1.22 -0.55
CA TYR A 21 0.32 -0.16 -0.23
C TYR A 21 -0.98 -0.75 0.33
N LEU A 22 -1.48 -1.84 -0.27
CA LEU A 22 -2.71 -2.49 0.18
C LEU A 22 -2.55 -3.05 1.59
N HIS A 23 -1.41 -3.69 1.88
CA HIS A 23 -1.10 -4.20 3.21
C HIS A 23 -0.98 -3.07 4.25
N ALA A 24 -0.26 -2.00 3.93
CA ALA A 24 -0.15 -0.84 4.82
C ALA A 24 -1.51 -0.17 5.07
N PHE A 25 -2.32 -0.02 4.02
CA PHE A 25 -3.66 0.54 4.11
C PHE A 25 -4.56 -0.30 5.02
N ALA A 26 -4.56 -1.63 4.87
CA ALA A 26 -5.30 -2.52 5.75
C ALA A 26 -4.78 -2.46 7.19
N TYR A 27 -3.47 -2.53 7.39
CA TYR A 27 -2.84 -2.48 8.71
C TYR A 27 -3.21 -1.21 9.49
N LEU A 28 -3.29 -0.06 8.81
CA LEU A 28 -3.55 1.24 9.46
C LEU A 28 -5.04 1.56 9.60
N LEU A 29 -5.89 1.09 8.70
CA LEU A 29 -7.27 1.59 8.58
C LEU A 29 -8.36 0.52 8.85
N SER A 30 -8.01 -0.75 8.92
CA SER A 30 -8.95 -1.83 9.28
C SER A 30 -9.18 -1.91 10.81
N PRO A 31 -10.39 -2.27 11.28
CA PRO A 31 -11.62 -2.43 10.51
C PRO A 31 -12.24 -1.09 10.12
N ALA A 32 -12.11 -0.07 10.97
CA ALA A 32 -12.41 1.31 10.64
C ALA A 32 -11.72 2.21 11.67
N LEU A 33 -11.48 3.47 11.30
CA LEU A 33 -11.07 4.48 12.28
C LEU A 33 -12.23 4.79 13.25
N PRO A 34 -11.96 4.93 14.55
CA PRO A 34 -12.99 5.26 15.53
C PRO A 34 -13.60 6.63 15.27
N GLY A 35 -14.91 6.77 15.51
CA GLY A 35 -15.64 8.04 15.42
C GLY A 35 -16.59 8.16 14.24
N GLU A 36 -17.15 9.35 14.05
CA GLU A 36 -18.01 9.67 12.90
C GLU A 36 -17.18 9.83 11.63
N ARG A 37 -17.80 9.50 10.49
CA ARG A 37 -17.23 9.73 9.18
C ARG A 37 -16.95 11.22 8.95
N SER A 38 -15.75 11.54 8.48
CA SER A 38 -15.43 12.89 8.00
C SER A 38 -16.12 13.18 6.65
N PRO A 39 -16.82 14.32 6.49
CA PRO A 39 -17.40 14.72 5.21
C PRO A 39 -16.34 15.07 4.16
N LEU A 40 -15.09 15.26 4.58
CA LEU A 40 -13.99 15.68 3.70
C LEU A 40 -13.28 14.51 3.01
N TYR A 41 -13.56 13.27 3.44
CA TYR A 41 -12.94 12.05 2.92
C TYR A 41 -14.02 11.04 2.46
N PRO A 42 -13.74 10.23 1.43
CA PRO A 42 -14.55 9.06 1.16
C PRO A 42 -14.47 8.10 2.36
N THR A 43 -15.44 7.19 2.50
CA THR A 43 -15.32 6.13 3.51
C THR A 43 -14.11 5.24 3.21
N VAL A 44 -13.49 4.69 4.26
CA VAL A 44 -12.40 3.73 4.11
C VAL A 44 -12.82 2.53 3.27
N SER A 45 -14.04 2.03 3.46
CA SER A 45 -14.64 0.97 2.65
C SER A 45 -14.69 1.33 1.16
N ARG A 46 -15.11 2.55 0.81
CA ARG A 46 -15.15 3.02 -0.58
C ARG A 46 -13.76 3.14 -1.18
N ARG A 47 -12.80 3.67 -0.41
CA ARG A 47 -11.40 3.74 -0.83
C ARG A 47 -10.83 2.35 -1.11
N ALA A 48 -11.11 1.36 -0.25
CA ALA A 48 -10.72 -0.03 -0.47
C ALA A 48 -11.34 -0.64 -1.74
N GLU A 49 -12.60 -0.33 -2.06
CA GLU A 49 -13.24 -0.75 -3.33
C GLU A 49 -12.56 -0.14 -4.56
N ILE A 50 -12.22 1.16 -4.50
CA ILE A 50 -11.52 1.86 -5.57
C ILE A 50 -10.13 1.23 -5.75
N LEU A 51 -9.38 1.06 -4.66
CA LEU A 51 -8.06 0.43 -4.66
C LEU A 51 -8.12 -0.96 -5.30
N LYS A 52 -9.04 -1.83 -4.86
CA LYS A 52 -9.23 -3.16 -5.46
C LYS A 52 -9.45 -3.09 -6.97
N ARG A 53 -10.26 -2.16 -7.44
CA ARG A 53 -10.54 -1.99 -8.88
C ARG A 53 -9.29 -1.54 -9.64
N VAL A 54 -8.57 -0.56 -9.11
CA VAL A 54 -7.36 -0.01 -9.75
C VAL A 54 -6.21 -1.02 -9.70
N SER A 55 -6.13 -1.87 -8.67
CA SER A 55 -5.16 -2.96 -8.61
C SER A 55 -5.27 -3.90 -9.80
N HIS A 56 -6.50 -4.20 -10.26
CA HIS A 56 -6.69 -5.00 -11.48
C HIS A 56 -6.13 -4.31 -12.74
N GLN A 57 -6.27 -2.98 -12.85
CA GLN A 57 -5.70 -2.22 -13.96
C GLN A 57 -4.17 -2.23 -13.94
N LEU A 58 -3.59 -2.18 -12.74
CA LEU A 58 -2.13 -2.16 -12.52
C LEU A 58 -1.50 -3.56 -12.42
N SER A 59 -2.27 -4.63 -12.59
CA SER A 59 -1.81 -6.02 -12.39
C SER A 59 -1.19 -6.28 -11.00
N VAL A 60 -1.70 -5.57 -9.99
CA VAL A 60 -1.31 -5.71 -8.58
C VAL A 60 -2.20 -6.77 -7.93
N GLN A 61 -1.60 -7.70 -7.18
CA GLN A 61 -2.35 -8.72 -6.46
C GLN A 61 -3.06 -8.12 -5.24
N VAL A 62 -4.36 -8.35 -5.15
CA VAL A 62 -5.16 -7.90 -4.01
C VAL A 62 -5.25 -9.04 -2.99
N PRO A 63 -5.03 -8.79 -1.69
CA PRO A 63 -5.24 -9.81 -0.66
C PRO A 63 -6.65 -10.42 -0.73
N GLU A 64 -6.78 -11.69 -0.37
CA GLU A 64 -8.08 -12.34 -0.33
C GLU A 64 -9.02 -11.60 0.64
N ASP A 65 -10.29 -11.45 0.25
CA ASP A 65 -11.30 -10.78 1.06
C ASP A 65 -10.96 -9.35 1.50
N TYR A 66 -10.03 -8.67 0.81
CA TYR A 66 -9.51 -7.35 1.18
C TYR A 66 -10.58 -6.32 1.57
N THR A 67 -11.64 -6.18 0.77
CA THR A 67 -12.71 -5.19 1.04
C THR A 67 -13.54 -5.53 2.28
N LYS A 68 -13.58 -6.81 2.70
CA LYS A 68 -14.27 -7.25 3.92
C LYS A 68 -13.51 -6.87 5.20
N LEU A 69 -12.26 -6.46 5.07
CA LEU A 69 -11.47 -5.97 6.19
C LEU A 69 -11.92 -4.57 6.64
N PHE A 70 -12.80 -3.88 5.90
CA PHE A 70 -13.16 -2.50 6.18
C PHE A 70 -14.65 -2.34 6.46
N ASP A 71 -14.95 -1.89 7.66
CA ASP A 71 -16.29 -1.54 8.11
C ASP A 71 -16.68 -0.13 7.65
N ASN A 72 -17.98 0.08 7.53
CA ASN A 72 -18.52 1.43 7.30
C ASN A 72 -18.48 2.23 8.59
N GLN A 73 -17.92 3.44 8.50
CA GLN A 73 -18.06 4.42 9.56
C GLN A 73 -19.48 4.97 9.59
N PRO A 74 -20.04 5.25 10.79
CA PRO A 74 -21.35 5.87 10.89
C PRO A 74 -21.32 7.29 10.33
N ASP A 75 -22.38 7.64 9.60
CA ASP A 75 -22.62 9.03 9.16
C ASP A 75 -22.80 9.95 10.37
N SER A 76 -22.49 11.24 10.15
CA SER A 76 -22.80 12.27 11.15
C SER A 76 -24.30 12.37 11.42
N MET A 77 -24.67 12.56 12.69
CA MET A 77 -26.06 12.82 13.09
C MET A 77 -26.60 14.16 12.55
N ASN A 78 -25.72 15.06 12.10
CA ASN A 78 -26.12 16.33 11.50
C ASN A 78 -26.63 16.13 10.06
N ARG A 79 -27.92 16.46 9.82
CA ARG A 79 -28.59 16.31 8.52
C ARG A 79 -27.90 17.06 7.38
N GLN A 80 -27.37 18.26 7.62
CA GLN A 80 -26.69 19.06 6.60
C GLN A 80 -25.36 18.41 6.22
N THR A 81 -24.56 18.00 7.22
CA THR A 81 -23.31 17.27 6.99
C THR A 81 -23.56 15.98 6.21
N LYS A 82 -24.60 15.23 6.57
CA LYS A 82 -25.00 14.01 5.86
C LYS A 82 -25.34 14.27 4.39
N LEU A 83 -26.13 15.31 4.10
CA LEU A 83 -26.44 15.68 2.72
C LEU A 83 -25.18 16.03 1.92
N TYR A 84 -24.25 16.78 2.50
CA TYR A 84 -22.99 17.12 1.83
C TYR A 84 -22.11 15.90 1.60
N SER A 85 -22.03 14.97 2.55
CA SER A 85 -21.32 13.70 2.37
C SER A 85 -21.91 12.89 1.21
N GLN A 86 -23.23 12.80 1.12
CA GLN A 86 -23.92 12.08 0.03
C GLN A 86 -23.65 12.71 -1.34
N ILE A 87 -23.72 14.04 -1.45
CA ILE A 87 -23.38 14.73 -2.70
C ILE A 87 -21.92 14.49 -3.08
N ALA A 88 -21.01 14.51 -2.10
CA ALA A 88 -19.60 14.25 -2.34
C ALA A 88 -19.37 12.79 -2.80
N ASP A 89 -20.05 11.82 -2.18
CA ASP A 89 -20.00 10.41 -2.58
C ASP A 89 -20.47 10.21 -4.01
N ASP A 90 -21.58 10.83 -4.39
CA ASP A 90 -22.12 10.77 -5.75
C ASP A 90 -21.13 11.34 -6.77
N VAL A 91 -20.43 12.42 -6.42
CA VAL A 91 -19.39 13.01 -7.27
C VAL A 91 -18.19 12.08 -7.38
N VAL A 92 -17.72 11.50 -6.27
CA VAL A 92 -16.62 10.52 -6.26
C VAL A 92 -16.99 9.33 -7.13
N ALA A 93 -18.15 8.72 -6.92
CA ALA A 93 -18.60 7.56 -7.69
C ALA A 93 -18.63 7.80 -9.21
N LYS A 94 -18.96 9.03 -9.63
CA LYS A 94 -19.00 9.42 -11.05
C LYS A 94 -17.64 9.78 -11.65
N THR A 95 -16.65 10.12 -10.82
CA THR A 95 -15.37 10.67 -11.28
C THR A 95 -14.16 9.84 -10.89
N GLU A 96 -14.30 8.85 -10.00
CA GLU A 96 -13.21 8.02 -9.49
C GLU A 96 -12.42 7.31 -10.59
N ILE A 97 -13.09 6.86 -11.65
CA ILE A 97 -12.43 6.19 -12.79
C ILE A 97 -11.50 7.19 -13.50
N SER A 98 -12.03 8.36 -13.86
CA SER A 98 -11.26 9.39 -14.56
C SER A 98 -10.11 9.93 -13.71
N VAL A 99 -10.32 10.08 -12.40
CA VAL A 99 -9.26 10.49 -11.45
C VAL A 99 -8.17 9.42 -11.36
N SER A 100 -8.56 8.14 -11.29
CA SER A 100 -7.61 7.02 -11.24
C SER A 100 -6.76 6.95 -12.51
N GLU A 101 -7.39 7.06 -13.68
CA GLU A 101 -6.70 7.11 -14.98
C GLU A 101 -5.71 8.27 -15.03
N LYS A 102 -6.12 9.46 -14.58
CA LYS A 102 -5.25 10.65 -14.55
C LYS A 102 -4.08 10.49 -13.59
N ALA A 103 -4.27 9.83 -12.44
CA ALA A 103 -3.19 9.55 -11.50
C ALA A 103 -2.16 8.59 -12.11
N ILE A 104 -2.61 7.54 -12.80
CA ILE A 104 -1.73 6.59 -13.50
C ILE A 104 -0.99 7.29 -14.63
N GLU A 105 -1.68 8.02 -15.51
CA GLU A 105 -1.07 8.81 -16.58
C GLU A 105 -0.01 9.79 -16.05
N PHE A 106 -0.31 10.45 -14.94
CA PHE A 106 0.63 11.36 -14.30
C PHE A 106 1.88 10.63 -13.82
N ALA A 107 1.74 9.51 -13.11
CA ALA A 107 2.86 8.71 -12.64
C ALA A 107 3.74 8.22 -13.81
N ASP A 108 3.10 7.75 -14.89
CA ASP A 108 3.80 7.27 -16.09
C ASP A 108 4.55 8.42 -16.80
N SER A 109 3.93 9.61 -16.90
CA SER A 109 4.56 10.81 -17.48
C SER A 109 5.81 11.28 -16.71
N LYS A 110 5.92 10.90 -15.43
CA LYS A 110 7.05 11.20 -14.56
C LYS A 110 8.04 10.04 -14.46
N SER A 111 7.83 8.96 -15.22
CA SER A 111 8.64 7.75 -15.17
C SER A 111 8.79 7.21 -13.75
N VAL A 112 7.71 7.34 -12.95
CA VAL A 112 7.70 6.84 -11.58
C VAL A 112 7.91 5.32 -11.60
N PRO A 113 8.87 4.81 -10.80
CA PRO A 113 9.15 3.37 -10.76
C PRO A 113 7.89 2.55 -10.49
N THR A 114 7.82 1.38 -11.14
CA THR A 114 6.83 0.34 -10.85
C THR A 114 7.55 -0.82 -10.17
N ARG A 115 6.81 -1.58 -9.36
CA ARG A 115 7.28 -2.87 -8.88
C ARG A 115 7.72 -3.77 -10.04
N GLN A 116 8.87 -4.42 -9.88
CA GLN A 116 9.33 -5.48 -10.76
C GLN A 116 9.36 -6.81 -10.01
N VAL A 117 8.59 -7.78 -10.49
CA VAL A 117 8.43 -9.10 -9.84
C VAL A 117 9.77 -9.79 -9.57
N SER A 118 10.68 -9.73 -10.54
CA SER A 118 12.02 -10.32 -10.44
C SER A 118 12.88 -9.67 -9.36
N ASN A 119 12.73 -8.38 -9.13
CA ASN A 119 13.49 -7.66 -8.11
C ASN A 119 12.95 -7.96 -6.72
N VAL A 120 11.62 -7.98 -6.58
CA VAL A 120 10.96 -8.41 -5.34
C VAL A 120 11.43 -9.82 -4.95
N GLN A 121 11.47 -10.76 -5.89
CA GLN A 121 11.94 -12.12 -5.62
C GLN A 121 13.41 -12.18 -5.19
N LYS A 122 14.29 -11.38 -5.80
CA LYS A 122 15.70 -11.28 -5.36
C LYS A 122 15.80 -10.77 -3.92
N ALA A 123 15.00 -9.77 -3.56
CA ALA A 123 14.97 -9.23 -2.19
C ALA A 123 14.40 -10.25 -1.20
N VAL A 124 13.31 -10.96 -1.55
CA VAL A 124 12.75 -12.05 -0.73
C VAL A 124 13.81 -13.13 -0.49
N GLN A 125 14.52 -13.57 -1.52
CA GLN A 125 15.59 -14.57 -1.38
C GLN A 125 16.71 -14.11 -0.43
N ALA A 126 17.10 -12.83 -0.52
CA ALA A 126 18.09 -12.27 0.41
C ALA A 126 17.57 -12.29 1.85
N PHE A 127 16.32 -11.88 2.07
CA PHE A 127 15.68 -11.90 3.38
C PHE A 127 15.53 -13.32 3.92
N GLU A 128 15.15 -14.31 3.10
CA GLU A 128 15.10 -15.73 3.50
C GLU A 128 16.46 -16.25 3.99
N MET A 129 17.56 -15.73 3.46
CA MET A 129 18.93 -16.02 3.91
C MET A 129 19.40 -15.16 5.09
N VAL A 130 18.51 -14.37 5.70
CA VAL A 130 18.81 -13.43 6.80
C VAL A 130 19.84 -12.37 6.39
N MET A 131 19.79 -11.93 5.15
CA MET A 131 20.70 -10.93 4.59
C MET A 131 19.93 -9.71 4.05
N PRO A 132 20.50 -8.50 4.17
CA PRO A 132 19.99 -7.35 3.43
C PRO A 132 20.06 -7.64 1.93
N ALA A 133 19.09 -7.12 1.18
CA ALA A 133 19.07 -7.23 -0.27
C ALA A 133 20.13 -6.31 -0.90
N ASN A 134 20.51 -6.62 -2.14
CA ASN A 134 21.55 -5.89 -2.87
C ASN A 134 21.15 -4.41 -3.08
N ALA A 135 22.16 -3.53 -3.13
CA ALA A 135 22.04 -2.09 -3.24
C ALA A 135 21.25 -1.58 -4.45
N ASN A 136 21.23 -2.32 -5.56
CA ASN A 136 20.65 -1.80 -6.80
C ASN A 136 19.15 -2.08 -6.95
N LEU A 137 18.45 -2.42 -5.86
CA LEU A 137 17.01 -2.66 -5.88
C LEU A 137 16.26 -1.39 -5.45
N PRO A 138 15.21 -0.97 -6.17
CA PRO A 138 14.45 0.21 -5.82
C PRO A 138 13.61 -0.02 -4.57
N ILE A 139 13.35 1.05 -3.82
CA ILE A 139 12.56 1.05 -2.58
C ILE A 139 11.21 0.33 -2.76
N THR A 140 10.52 0.56 -3.88
CA THR A 140 9.25 -0.12 -4.20
C THR A 140 9.37 -1.64 -4.11
N ASP A 141 10.44 -2.23 -4.64
CA ASP A 141 10.62 -3.69 -4.66
C ASP A 141 11.00 -4.22 -3.27
N LEU A 142 11.82 -3.49 -2.53
CA LEU A 142 12.26 -3.85 -1.18
C LEU A 142 11.10 -3.88 -0.18
N VAL A 143 10.21 -2.88 -0.22
CA VAL A 143 9.05 -2.83 0.69
C VAL A 143 8.05 -3.93 0.37
N ASN A 144 7.82 -4.25 -0.91
CA ASN A 144 6.98 -5.38 -1.31
C ASN A 144 7.57 -6.72 -0.84
N ALA A 145 8.88 -6.91 -0.96
CA ALA A 145 9.55 -8.09 -0.44
C ALA A 145 9.39 -8.23 1.08
N GLY A 146 9.53 -7.13 1.82
CA GLY A 146 9.29 -7.10 3.27
C GLY A 146 7.90 -7.59 3.63
N TRP A 147 6.85 -7.11 2.96
CA TRP A 147 5.48 -7.58 3.22
C TRP A 147 5.26 -9.05 2.87
N ILE A 148 5.85 -9.56 1.78
CA ILE A 148 5.78 -10.98 1.43
C ILE A 148 6.38 -11.82 2.56
N CYS A 149 7.57 -11.43 3.05
CA CYS A 149 8.23 -12.11 4.15
C CYS A 149 7.42 -12.05 5.45
N GLU A 150 6.84 -10.89 5.80
CA GLU A 150 6.04 -10.73 7.02
C GLU A 150 4.80 -11.64 7.02
N HIS A 151 4.18 -11.83 5.85
CA HIS A 151 3.02 -12.72 5.68
C HIS A 151 3.41 -14.19 5.47
N THR A 152 4.69 -14.53 5.41
CA THR A 152 5.16 -15.92 5.25
C THR A 152 5.35 -16.55 6.63
N PRO A 153 4.41 -17.40 7.13
CA PRO A 153 4.47 -17.86 8.52
C PRO A 153 5.69 -18.74 8.80
N SER A 154 6.17 -19.44 7.78
CA SER A 154 7.33 -20.33 7.82
C SER A 154 8.67 -19.62 7.65
N LEU A 155 8.70 -18.30 7.48
CA LEU A 155 9.93 -17.53 7.32
C LEU A 155 10.87 -17.83 8.50
N TRP A 156 12.07 -18.30 8.18
CA TRP A 156 13.12 -18.68 9.13
C TRP A 156 12.76 -19.77 10.15
N SER A 157 11.71 -20.56 9.90
CA SER A 157 11.37 -21.69 10.78
C SER A 157 12.50 -22.72 10.94
N SER A 158 13.44 -22.76 9.97
CA SER A 158 14.64 -23.59 9.99
C SER A 158 15.91 -22.89 10.52
N VAL A 159 15.83 -21.62 10.93
CA VAL A 159 16.97 -20.84 11.43
C VAL A 159 16.91 -20.79 12.96
N PRO A 160 17.66 -21.65 13.68
CA PRO A 160 17.52 -21.80 15.12
C PRO A 160 17.91 -20.56 15.94
N GLN A 161 18.60 -19.59 15.32
CA GLN A 161 19.03 -18.35 15.97
C GLN A 161 17.93 -17.27 16.00
N ILE A 162 16.82 -17.45 15.29
CA ILE A 162 15.74 -16.46 15.21
C ILE A 162 14.49 -17.05 15.85
N ASP A 163 14.20 -16.59 17.07
CA ASP A 163 12.95 -16.93 17.73
C ASP A 163 11.75 -16.29 17.02
N ILE A 164 10.58 -16.92 17.14
CA ILE A 164 9.34 -16.43 16.51
C ILE A 164 8.95 -15.02 17.00
N SER A 165 9.29 -14.69 18.24
CA SER A 165 9.07 -13.36 18.83
C SER A 165 9.99 -12.28 18.25
N ASP A 166 11.15 -12.67 17.72
CA ASP A 166 12.14 -11.75 17.13
C ASP A 166 11.98 -11.60 15.61
N ARG A 167 11.17 -12.45 14.96
CA ARG A 167 11.03 -12.51 13.51
C ARG A 167 10.74 -11.15 12.88
N SER A 168 9.70 -10.44 13.32
CA SER A 168 9.34 -9.15 12.73
C SER A 168 10.44 -8.10 12.97
N ARG A 169 11.09 -8.11 14.14
CA ARG A 169 12.23 -7.20 14.42
C ARG A 169 13.38 -7.44 13.44
N VAL A 170 13.79 -8.70 13.27
CA VAL A 170 14.88 -9.05 12.34
C VAL A 170 14.51 -8.69 10.91
N LEU A 171 13.28 -8.96 10.48
CA LEU A 171 12.82 -8.58 9.14
C LEU A 171 12.84 -7.06 8.92
N HIS A 172 12.35 -6.28 9.89
CA HIS A 172 12.41 -4.82 9.82
C HIS A 172 13.85 -4.32 9.70
N ASP A 173 14.79 -4.89 10.47
CA ASP A 173 16.20 -4.53 10.39
C ASP A 173 16.79 -4.83 8.99
N LEU A 174 16.43 -5.96 8.39
CA LEU A 174 16.89 -6.32 7.03
C LEU A 174 16.32 -5.38 5.96
N VAL A 175 15.01 -5.06 6.06
CA VAL A 175 14.35 -4.12 5.15
C VAL A 175 14.99 -2.74 5.27
N LEU A 176 15.15 -2.21 6.48
CA LEU A 176 15.75 -0.90 6.73
C LEU A 176 17.19 -0.82 6.19
N LYS A 177 18.02 -1.82 6.48
CA LYS A 177 19.40 -1.86 5.95
C LYS A 177 19.43 -1.92 4.43
N SER A 178 18.49 -2.63 3.81
CA SER A 178 18.41 -2.70 2.34
C SER A 178 18.02 -1.35 1.74
N LEU A 179 17.09 -0.63 2.38
CA LEU A 179 16.69 0.71 1.98
C LEU A 179 17.84 1.72 2.13
N GLU A 180 18.60 1.65 3.23
CA GLU A 180 19.78 2.50 3.46
C GLU A 180 20.83 2.30 2.37
N VAL A 181 21.15 1.05 2.05
CA VAL A 181 22.15 0.72 1.03
C VAL A 181 21.66 1.12 -0.37
N SER A 182 20.37 0.94 -0.65
CA SER A 182 19.75 1.37 -1.92
C SER A 182 19.85 2.87 -2.13
N GLU A 183 19.49 3.65 -1.10
CA GLU A 183 19.58 5.10 -1.17
C GLU A 183 21.03 5.61 -1.32
N TYR A 184 21.97 4.97 -0.61
CA TYR A 184 23.38 5.30 -0.72
C TYR A 184 23.90 5.13 -2.15
N CYS A 185 23.62 3.99 -2.79
CA CYS A 185 24.04 3.73 -4.17
C CYS A 185 23.34 4.65 -5.17
N GLU A 186 22.04 4.92 -4.99
CA GLU A 186 21.32 5.90 -5.80
C GLU A 186 21.91 7.30 -5.72
N ARG A 187 22.54 7.71 -4.62
CA ARG A 187 23.09 9.06 -4.44
C ARG A 187 24.55 9.23 -4.81
N ILE A 188 25.35 8.17 -4.71
CA ILE A 188 26.81 8.26 -4.85
C ILE A 188 27.30 7.64 -6.16
N GLU A 189 26.57 6.66 -6.71
CA GLU A 189 26.91 6.01 -7.98
C GLU A 189 26.18 6.64 -9.19
N SER A 190 25.33 7.64 -8.97
CA SER A 190 24.65 8.45 -10.01
C SER A 190 25.35 9.78 -10.29
#